data_AF-A0A964D5W3-F1
#
_entry.id   AF-A0A964D5W3-F1
#
_cell.length_a   1.000
_cell.length_b   1.000
_cell.length_c   1.000
_cell.angle_alpha   90.00
_cell.angle_beta   90.00
_cell.angle_gamma   90.00
#
_symmetry.space_group_name_H-M   'P 1'
#
loop_
_entity.id
_entity.type
_entity.pdbx_description
1 polymer ?
#
loop_
_entity_poly.entity_id
_entity_poly.type
_entity_poly.pdbx_seq_one_letter_code
_entity_poly.pdbx_strand_id
1 'polypeptide(L)'
;MSEDIVGSKDAVVVSAESMKSDDIRATIQSNIDFVNALFEELLNPSEISHHALLSYYVDYYLAQVNNGGFAQFVYNTRWKPAVIALVKEGLQQIGATQHTDLFAKGEALVTAGKTKLASFFSSGLFGENAERDRLNGINENFYSIEQEESLERLNANWLKARPGLIVVAEDRIQQEVTRRALSISDREARLAQARAAEPRYMKLIRALCDAAGHTLERVTAGDTMNEYGGERILAWHFITDNGHHFMMEADGKAMMFSGKSKEQIAELVVV
;
A
#
# COMPACT_ATOMS: atom_id res chain seq x y z
N MET A 1 34.70 2.90 4.81
CA MET A 1 34.77 1.96 3.67
C MET A 1 33.39 1.34 3.56
N SER A 2 32.61 1.74 2.56
CA SER A 2 31.28 1.16 2.34
C SER A 2 31.47 -0.21 1.72
N GLU A 3 31.15 -1.27 2.46
CA GLU A 3 30.77 -2.52 1.81
C GLU A 3 29.44 -2.23 1.12
N ASP A 4 29.51 -1.97 -0.18
CA ASP A 4 28.35 -1.88 -1.04
C ASP A 4 27.60 -3.20 -0.94
N ILE A 5 26.30 -3.13 -0.67
CA ILE A 5 25.40 -4.28 -0.78
C ILE A 5 25.32 -4.59 -2.28
N VAL A 6 26.24 -5.42 -2.79
CA VAL A 6 26.22 -5.90 -4.18
C VAL A 6 25.24 -7.08 -4.26
N GLY A 7 23.98 -6.78 -3.98
CA GLY A 7 22.87 -7.68 -4.17
C GLY A 7 22.32 -7.63 -5.58
N SER A 8 21.97 -8.78 -6.15
CA SER A 8 21.16 -8.83 -7.38
C SER A 8 19.93 -7.94 -7.22
N LYS A 9 19.55 -7.17 -8.26
CA LYS A 9 18.31 -6.37 -8.24
C LYS A 9 17.06 -7.25 -8.01
N ASP A 10 17.16 -8.53 -8.35
CA ASP A 10 16.11 -9.53 -8.18
C ASP A 10 16.18 -10.27 -6.82
N ALA A 11 17.08 -9.88 -5.93
CA ALA A 11 17.14 -10.47 -4.59
C ALA A 11 16.03 -9.95 -3.68
N VAL A 12 15.44 -10.86 -2.91
CA VAL A 12 14.63 -10.55 -1.74
C VAL A 12 15.54 -10.01 -0.64
N VAL A 13 15.11 -8.94 0.04
CA VAL A 13 15.86 -8.31 1.13
C VAL A 13 14.99 -8.30 2.37
N VAL A 14 15.56 -8.75 3.49
CA VAL A 14 14.92 -8.71 4.82
C VAL A 14 15.94 -8.29 5.87
N SER A 15 15.47 -7.84 7.03
CA SER A 15 16.34 -7.46 8.14
C SER A 15 16.86 -8.68 8.89
N ALA A 16 18.07 -8.59 9.43
CA ALA A 16 18.69 -9.62 10.25
C ALA A 16 17.90 -9.84 11.55
N GLU A 17 17.28 -8.79 12.07
CA GLU A 17 16.40 -8.76 13.22
C GLU A 17 15.16 -9.62 12.95
N SER A 18 14.53 -9.46 11.79
CA SER A 18 13.36 -10.27 11.39
C SER A 18 13.68 -11.75 11.26
N MET A 19 14.91 -12.10 10.87
CA MET A 19 15.37 -13.48 10.74
C MET A 19 15.62 -14.16 12.09
N LYS A 20 15.92 -13.37 13.13
CA LYS A 20 16.16 -13.84 14.50
C LYS A 20 14.91 -13.80 15.38
N SER A 21 13.83 -13.20 14.91
CA SER A 21 12.58 -13.07 15.66
C SER A 21 11.88 -14.43 15.82
N ASP A 22 11.31 -14.65 17.00
CA ASP A 22 10.40 -15.78 17.28
C ASP A 22 9.01 -15.56 16.67
N ASP A 23 8.69 -14.32 16.29
CA ASP A 23 7.47 -14.02 15.53
C ASP A 23 7.63 -14.48 14.07
N ILE A 24 6.82 -15.45 13.67
CA ILE A 24 6.82 -16.01 12.32
C ILE A 24 6.51 -14.95 11.25
N ARG A 25 5.73 -13.93 11.61
CA ARG A 25 5.34 -12.85 10.72
C ARG A 25 6.48 -11.86 10.47
N ALA A 26 7.48 -11.80 11.35
CA ALA A 26 8.53 -10.76 11.28
C ALA A 26 9.25 -10.73 9.92
N THR A 27 9.62 -11.89 9.36
CA THR A 27 10.30 -11.95 8.05
C THR A 27 9.40 -11.53 6.91
N ILE A 28 8.10 -11.87 6.97
CA ILE A 28 7.10 -11.42 5.99
C ILE A 28 6.94 -9.91 6.09
N GLN A 29 6.80 -9.38 7.31
CA GLN A 29 6.67 -7.95 7.55
C GLN A 29 7.89 -7.18 7.05
N SER A 30 9.10 -7.69 7.28
CA SER A 30 10.32 -7.06 6.75
C SER A 30 10.34 -7.01 5.22
N ASN A 31 9.89 -8.07 4.53
CA ASN A 31 9.73 -8.05 3.07
C ASN A 31 8.63 -7.06 2.63
N ILE A 32 7.52 -6.98 3.36
CA ILE A 32 6.43 -6.02 3.08
C ILE A 32 6.94 -4.58 3.18
N ASP A 33 7.62 -4.24 4.27
CA ASP A 33 8.14 -2.90 4.52
C ASP A 33 9.15 -2.52 3.43
N PHE A 34 10.02 -3.45 3.03
CA PHE A 34 10.97 -3.25 1.94
C PHE A 34 10.27 -3.02 0.60
N VAL A 35 9.29 -3.85 0.23
CA VAL A 35 8.53 -3.69 -1.03
C VAL A 35 7.73 -2.39 -1.05
N ASN A 36 7.10 -2.02 0.07
CA ASN A 36 6.37 -0.75 0.20
C ASN A 36 7.31 0.45 0.00
N ALA A 37 8.48 0.44 0.64
CA ALA A 37 9.47 1.49 0.49
C ALA A 37 9.96 1.61 -0.97
N LEU A 38 10.07 0.50 -1.71
CA LEU A 38 10.38 0.54 -3.14
C LEU A 38 9.23 1.15 -3.97
N PHE A 39 7.96 0.85 -3.65
CA PHE A 39 6.83 1.50 -4.32
C PHE A 39 6.73 2.99 -4.00
N GLU A 40 7.05 3.41 -2.78
CA GLU A 40 7.15 4.82 -2.38
C GLU A 40 8.23 5.56 -3.17
N GLU A 41 9.31 4.86 -3.53
CA GLU A 41 10.37 5.33 -4.44
C GLU A 41 10.01 5.23 -5.94
N LEU A 42 8.75 4.91 -6.26
CA LEU A 42 8.20 4.80 -7.62
C LEU A 42 8.83 3.70 -8.48
N LEU A 43 9.33 2.62 -7.85
CA LEU A 43 9.68 1.41 -8.58
C LEU A 43 8.42 0.75 -9.15
N ASN A 44 8.52 0.30 -10.39
CA ASN A 44 7.51 -0.54 -11.02
C ASN A 44 7.65 -1.99 -10.52
N PRO A 45 6.58 -2.80 -10.56
CA PRO A 45 6.67 -4.21 -10.19
C PRO A 45 7.76 -4.98 -10.93
N SER A 46 8.04 -4.66 -12.19
CA SER A 46 9.11 -5.30 -12.98
C SER A 46 10.54 -4.95 -12.53
N GLU A 47 10.70 -3.98 -11.63
CA GLU A 47 11.98 -3.52 -11.08
C GLU A 47 12.18 -4.00 -9.63
N ILE A 48 11.17 -4.67 -9.07
CA ILE A 48 11.20 -5.28 -7.74
C ILE A 48 11.41 -6.79 -7.94
N SER A 49 12.09 -7.42 -6.99
CA SER A 49 12.27 -8.88 -7.00
C SER A 49 10.91 -9.58 -7.17
N HIS A 50 10.82 -10.46 -8.17
CA HIS A 50 9.58 -11.19 -8.42
C HIS A 50 9.17 -12.01 -7.20
N HIS A 51 10.14 -12.66 -6.55
CA HIS A 51 9.90 -13.45 -5.33
C HIS A 51 9.47 -12.59 -4.14
N ALA A 52 9.97 -11.36 -4.01
CA ALA A 52 9.49 -10.43 -2.99
C ALA A 52 8.01 -10.07 -3.22
N LEU A 53 7.62 -9.85 -4.48
CA LEU A 53 6.22 -9.59 -4.86
C LEU A 53 5.31 -10.79 -4.63
N LEU A 54 5.76 -12.01 -4.92
CA LEU A 54 4.97 -13.23 -4.64
C LEU A 54 4.62 -13.32 -3.15
N SER A 55 5.61 -13.17 -2.27
CA SER A 55 5.37 -13.18 -0.82
C SER A 55 4.47 -12.03 -0.37
N TYR A 56 4.73 -10.82 -0.87
CA TYR A 56 3.94 -9.61 -0.57
C TYR A 56 2.46 -9.81 -0.92
N TYR A 57 2.16 -10.33 -2.11
CA TYR A 57 0.78 -10.47 -2.56
C TYR A 57 0.05 -11.67 -1.93
N VAL A 58 0.76 -12.72 -1.51
CA VAL A 58 0.17 -13.76 -0.65
C VAL A 58 -0.27 -13.18 0.69
N ASP A 59 0.57 -12.40 1.35
CA ASP A 59 0.18 -11.74 2.61
C ASP A 59 -0.96 -10.76 2.39
N TYR A 60 -0.90 -9.96 1.30
CA TYR A 60 -1.99 -9.07 0.94
C TYR A 60 -3.31 -9.83 0.75
N TYR A 61 -3.30 -10.97 0.06
CA TYR A 61 -4.48 -11.83 -0.10
C TYR A 61 -5.02 -12.30 1.26
N LEU A 62 -4.18 -12.87 2.11
CA LEU A 62 -4.54 -13.30 3.46
C LEU A 62 -5.16 -12.16 4.27
N ALA A 63 -4.51 -10.99 4.28
CA ALA A 63 -4.96 -9.81 5.00
C ALA A 63 -6.32 -9.30 4.48
N GLN A 64 -6.53 -9.24 3.17
CA GLN A 64 -7.81 -8.81 2.61
C GLN A 64 -8.95 -9.77 2.95
N VAL A 65 -8.71 -11.09 2.90
CA VAL A 65 -9.74 -12.08 3.23
C VAL A 65 -10.05 -12.04 4.73
N ASN A 66 -9.06 -11.93 5.60
CA ASN A 66 -9.28 -11.79 7.04
C ASN A 66 -10.03 -10.50 7.41
N ASN A 67 -9.80 -9.40 6.69
CA ASN A 67 -10.42 -8.10 6.99
C ASN A 67 -11.87 -7.99 6.50
N GLY A 68 -12.23 -8.61 5.37
CA GLY A 68 -13.58 -8.48 4.80
C GLY A 68 -13.98 -9.55 3.79
N GLY A 69 -13.32 -10.71 3.84
CA GLY A 69 -13.59 -11.85 2.98
C GLY A 69 -13.02 -11.71 1.56
N PHE A 70 -13.27 -12.75 0.76
CA PHE A 70 -12.82 -12.78 -0.63
C PHE A 70 -13.34 -11.59 -1.46
N ALA A 71 -14.56 -11.12 -1.16
CA ALA A 71 -15.13 -9.95 -1.83
C ALA A 71 -14.29 -8.68 -1.61
N GLN A 72 -13.72 -8.48 -0.42
CA GLN A 72 -12.84 -7.34 -0.16
C GLN A 72 -11.54 -7.44 -0.97
N PHE A 73 -10.96 -8.64 -1.08
CA PHE A 73 -9.81 -8.88 -1.95
C PHE A 73 -10.13 -8.53 -3.42
N VAL A 74 -11.26 -9.01 -3.94
CA VAL A 74 -11.72 -8.70 -5.31
C VAL A 74 -11.91 -7.18 -5.50
N TYR A 75 -12.54 -6.52 -4.53
CA TYR A 75 -12.82 -5.09 -4.57
C TYR A 75 -11.53 -4.24 -4.55
N ASN A 76 -10.63 -4.50 -3.60
CA ASN A 76 -9.42 -3.70 -3.40
C ASN A 76 -8.39 -3.90 -4.52
N THR A 77 -8.29 -5.11 -5.07
CA THR A 77 -7.44 -5.37 -6.24
C THR A 77 -8.05 -4.88 -7.55
N ARG A 78 -9.35 -4.57 -7.57
CA ARG A 78 -10.16 -4.37 -8.78
C ARG A 78 -10.01 -5.52 -9.77
N TRP A 79 -9.70 -6.72 -9.26
CA TRP A 79 -9.38 -7.92 -10.04
C TRP A 79 -8.32 -7.70 -11.14
N LYS A 80 -7.31 -6.86 -10.87
CA LYS A 80 -6.23 -6.56 -11.83
C LYS A 80 -5.43 -7.83 -12.18
N PRO A 81 -5.32 -8.22 -13.46
CA PRO A 81 -4.70 -9.49 -13.86
C PRO A 81 -3.27 -9.71 -13.32
N ALA A 82 -2.44 -8.66 -13.30
CA ALA A 82 -1.08 -8.75 -12.79
C ALA A 82 -1.01 -9.13 -11.29
N VAL A 83 -1.90 -8.56 -10.48
CA VAL A 83 -1.99 -8.88 -9.04
C VAL A 83 -2.51 -10.31 -8.85
N ILE A 84 -3.54 -10.70 -9.60
CA ILE A 84 -4.11 -12.05 -9.53
C ILE A 84 -3.08 -13.11 -9.92
N ALA A 85 -2.27 -12.85 -10.96
CA ALA A 85 -1.18 -13.74 -11.36
C ALA A 85 -0.14 -13.93 -10.25
N LEU A 86 0.28 -12.84 -9.58
CA LEU A 86 1.23 -12.90 -8.47
C LEU A 86 0.69 -13.67 -7.26
N VAL A 87 -0.59 -13.51 -6.92
CA VAL A 87 -1.21 -14.30 -5.85
C VAL A 87 -1.23 -15.79 -6.20
N LYS A 88 -1.67 -16.15 -7.41
CA LYS A 88 -1.74 -17.55 -7.85
C LYS A 88 -0.38 -18.22 -7.84
N GLU A 89 0.61 -17.57 -8.44
CA GLU A 89 1.97 -18.08 -8.48
C GLU A 89 2.56 -18.15 -7.06
N GLY A 90 2.30 -17.14 -6.22
CA GLY A 90 2.76 -17.12 -4.84
C GLY A 90 2.22 -18.29 -4.03
N LEU A 91 0.91 -18.54 -4.08
CA LEU A 91 0.27 -19.68 -3.41
C LEU A 91 0.88 -21.02 -3.85
N GLN A 92 1.15 -21.18 -5.15
CA GLN A 92 1.81 -22.37 -5.70
C GLN A 92 3.25 -22.50 -5.21
N GLN A 93 4.02 -21.42 -5.24
CA GLN A 93 5.45 -21.42 -4.90
C GLN A 93 5.70 -21.70 -3.41
N ILE A 94 4.83 -21.24 -2.52
CA ILE A 94 4.92 -21.53 -1.09
C ILE A 94 4.37 -22.92 -0.72
N GLY A 95 3.81 -23.65 -1.69
CA GLY A 95 3.23 -24.98 -1.48
C GLY A 95 1.85 -24.99 -0.82
N ALA A 96 1.09 -23.89 -0.89
CA ALA A 96 -0.27 -23.78 -0.35
C ALA A 96 -1.28 -24.41 -1.32
N THR A 97 -1.29 -25.74 -1.37
CA THR A 97 -2.07 -26.51 -2.33
C THR A 97 -3.58 -26.34 -2.17
N GLN A 98 -4.09 -26.40 -0.94
CA GLN A 98 -5.52 -26.27 -0.68
C GLN A 98 -6.02 -24.85 -0.95
N HIS A 99 -5.23 -23.84 -0.57
CA HIS A 99 -5.52 -22.44 -0.91
C HIS A 99 -5.42 -22.17 -2.40
N THR A 100 -4.50 -22.81 -3.13
CA THR A 100 -4.43 -22.72 -4.60
C THR A 100 -5.73 -23.20 -5.25
N ASP A 101 -6.23 -24.36 -4.81
CA ASP A 101 -7.51 -24.92 -5.30
C ASP A 101 -8.71 -24.04 -4.92
N LEU A 102 -8.72 -23.50 -3.70
CA LEU A 102 -9.77 -22.58 -3.27
C LEU A 102 -9.74 -21.27 -4.06
N PHE A 103 -8.56 -20.73 -4.32
CA PHE A 103 -8.41 -19.51 -5.11
C PHE A 103 -8.97 -19.70 -6.52
N ALA A 104 -8.69 -20.83 -7.17
CA ALA A 104 -9.26 -21.18 -8.48
C ALA A 104 -10.81 -21.22 -8.46
N LYS A 105 -11.42 -21.72 -7.37
CA LYS A 105 -12.89 -21.64 -7.18
C LYS A 105 -13.36 -20.19 -7.06
N GLY A 106 -12.62 -19.35 -6.33
CA GLY A 106 -12.86 -17.91 -6.25
C GLY A 106 -12.78 -17.21 -7.62
N GLU A 107 -11.79 -17.55 -8.44
CA GLU A 107 -11.67 -17.03 -9.82
C GLU A 107 -12.86 -17.44 -10.69
N ALA A 108 -13.35 -18.68 -10.54
CA ALA A 108 -14.54 -19.15 -11.23
C ALA A 108 -15.79 -18.34 -10.82
N LEU A 109 -15.92 -18.00 -9.53
CA LEU A 109 -16.98 -17.10 -9.06
C LEU A 109 -16.86 -15.73 -9.72
N VAL A 110 -15.69 -15.10 -9.71
CA VAL A 110 -15.50 -13.79 -10.34
C VAL A 110 -15.83 -13.83 -11.83
N THR A 111 -15.39 -14.88 -12.52
CA THR A 111 -15.65 -15.09 -13.96
C THR A 111 -17.15 -15.22 -14.24
N ALA A 112 -17.87 -16.02 -13.46
CA ALA A 112 -19.32 -16.18 -13.59
C ALA A 112 -20.10 -14.87 -13.33
N GLY A 113 -19.56 -13.99 -12.48
CA GLY A 113 -20.13 -12.68 -12.16
C GLY A 113 -19.54 -11.51 -12.93
N LYS A 114 -18.73 -11.73 -13.97
CA LYS A 114 -17.90 -10.69 -14.61
C LYS A 114 -18.69 -9.45 -15.05
N THR A 115 -19.92 -9.63 -15.55
CA THR A 115 -20.80 -8.53 -15.98
C THR A 115 -21.27 -7.63 -14.84
N LYS A 116 -21.20 -8.10 -13.59
CA LYS A 116 -21.62 -7.38 -12.38
C LYS A 116 -20.47 -6.65 -11.69
N LEU A 117 -19.22 -6.91 -12.05
CA LEU A 117 -18.05 -6.35 -11.36
C LEU A 117 -17.98 -4.82 -11.42
N ALA A 118 -18.35 -4.20 -12.54
CA ALA A 118 -18.34 -2.74 -12.66
C ALA A 118 -19.32 -2.09 -11.66
N SER A 119 -20.51 -2.68 -11.51
CA SER A 119 -21.49 -2.25 -10.52
C SER A 119 -20.99 -2.49 -9.10
N PHE A 120 -20.43 -3.67 -8.83
CA PHE A 120 -19.84 -4.01 -7.53
C PHE A 120 -18.71 -3.05 -7.12
N PHE A 121 -17.85 -2.65 -8.06
CA PHE A 121 -16.77 -1.70 -7.77
C PHE A 121 -17.25 -0.29 -7.51
N SER A 122 -18.40 0.07 -8.09
CA SER A 122 -19.05 1.37 -7.91
C SER A 122 -19.95 1.41 -6.68
N SER A 123 -20.29 0.24 -6.10
CA SER A 123 -21.03 0.15 -4.85
C SER A 123 -20.10 0.23 -3.64
N GLY A 124 -20.68 0.51 -2.47
CA GLY A 124 -19.98 0.32 -1.21
C GLY A 124 -19.75 -1.18 -0.91
N LEU A 125 -18.71 -1.47 -0.12
CA LEU A 125 -18.47 -2.81 0.46
C LEU A 125 -19.42 -3.12 1.63
N PHE A 126 -19.96 -2.09 2.27
CA PHE A 126 -20.86 -2.19 3.41
C PHE A 126 -22.34 -2.12 2.98
N GLY A 127 -23.23 -2.64 3.82
CA GLY A 127 -24.67 -2.72 3.53
C GLY A 127 -25.08 -4.00 2.78
N GLU A 128 -26.30 -4.04 2.26
CA GLU A 128 -26.81 -5.15 1.46
C GLU A 128 -26.11 -5.18 0.09
N ASN A 129 -25.44 -6.29 -0.22
CA ASN A 129 -24.71 -6.44 -1.48
C ASN A 129 -24.64 -7.90 -1.91
N ALA A 130 -25.57 -8.32 -2.78
CA ALA A 130 -25.68 -9.70 -3.24
C ALA A 130 -24.42 -10.22 -3.97
N GLU A 131 -23.68 -9.34 -4.65
CA GLU A 131 -22.45 -9.74 -5.34
C GLU A 131 -21.30 -9.97 -4.36
N ARG A 132 -21.19 -9.14 -3.30
CA ARG A 132 -20.27 -9.37 -2.18
C ARG A 132 -20.56 -10.72 -1.53
N ASP A 133 -21.83 -10.98 -1.21
CA ASP A 133 -22.22 -12.19 -0.49
C ASP A 133 -21.96 -13.45 -1.33
N ARG A 134 -22.21 -13.37 -2.64
CA ARG A 134 -21.85 -14.43 -3.60
C ARG A 134 -20.35 -14.69 -3.65
N LEU A 135 -19.53 -13.65 -3.73
CA LEU A 135 -18.07 -13.78 -3.74
C LEU A 135 -17.54 -14.34 -2.41
N ASN A 136 -18.15 -13.97 -1.30
CA ASN A 136 -17.82 -14.45 0.04
C ASN A 136 -18.25 -15.90 0.31
N GLY A 137 -18.93 -16.57 -0.64
CA GLY A 137 -19.33 -17.96 -0.52
C GLY A 137 -18.18 -18.96 -0.35
N ILE A 138 -16.92 -18.54 -0.54
CA ILE A 138 -15.73 -19.37 -0.28
C ILE A 138 -15.07 -19.12 1.08
N ASN A 139 -15.54 -18.14 1.86
CA ASN A 139 -14.86 -17.70 3.09
C ASN A 139 -14.80 -18.80 4.16
N GLU A 140 -15.88 -19.57 4.34
CA GLU A 140 -15.89 -20.65 5.34
C GLU A 140 -14.82 -21.71 5.03
N ASN A 141 -14.67 -22.08 3.76
CA ASN A 141 -13.62 -22.98 3.30
C ASN A 141 -12.23 -22.36 3.50
N PHE A 142 -12.07 -21.06 3.23
CA PHE A 142 -10.81 -20.35 3.45
C PHE A 142 -10.37 -20.47 4.91
N TYR A 143 -11.26 -20.12 5.85
CA TYR A 143 -10.93 -20.16 7.28
C TYR A 143 -10.70 -21.58 7.79
N SER A 144 -11.41 -22.57 7.24
CA SER A 144 -11.20 -23.98 7.58
C SER A 144 -9.83 -24.45 7.09
N ILE A 145 -9.46 -24.12 5.85
CA ILE A 145 -8.15 -24.46 5.28
C ILE A 145 -7.03 -23.77 6.05
N GLU A 146 -7.16 -22.49 6.41
CA GLU A 146 -6.11 -21.74 7.12
C GLU A 146 -5.75 -22.34 8.50
N GLN A 147 -6.66 -23.09 9.14
CA GLN A 147 -6.37 -23.82 10.37
C GLN A 147 -5.39 -24.98 10.17
N GLU A 148 -5.35 -25.57 8.98
CA GLU A 148 -4.52 -26.74 8.64
C GLU A 148 -3.32 -26.36 7.75
N GLU A 149 -3.54 -25.46 6.80
CA GLU A 149 -2.59 -24.96 5.80
C GLU A 149 -2.41 -23.45 6.00
N SER A 150 -1.61 -23.08 7.00
CA SER A 150 -1.42 -21.66 7.33
C SER A 150 -0.55 -20.93 6.29
N LEU A 151 -1.14 -19.96 5.58
CA LEU A 151 -0.44 -19.15 4.58
C LEU A 151 0.71 -18.35 5.20
N GLU A 152 0.53 -17.83 6.41
CA GLU A 152 1.59 -17.09 7.12
C GLU A 152 2.81 -17.99 7.36
N ARG A 153 2.59 -19.21 7.87
CA ARG A 153 3.67 -20.17 8.13
C ARG A 153 4.39 -20.59 6.84
N LEU A 154 3.62 -20.93 5.80
CA LEU A 154 4.18 -21.36 4.52
C LEU A 154 4.98 -20.24 3.86
N ASN A 155 4.46 -19.02 3.85
CA ASN A 155 5.11 -17.85 3.25
C ASN A 155 6.42 -17.50 3.99
N ALA A 156 6.40 -17.47 5.32
CA ALA A 156 7.59 -17.20 6.12
C ALA A 156 8.69 -18.25 5.89
N ASN A 157 8.33 -19.53 5.90
CA ASN A 157 9.28 -20.61 5.66
C ASN A 157 9.86 -20.55 4.24
N TRP A 158 9.01 -20.29 3.24
CA TRP A 158 9.44 -20.16 1.85
C TRP A 158 10.42 -18.99 1.67
N LEU A 159 10.12 -17.82 2.24
CA LEU A 159 11.03 -16.66 2.24
C LEU A 159 12.39 -16.99 2.87
N LYS A 160 12.39 -17.59 4.07
CA LYS A 160 13.62 -17.93 4.82
C LYS A 160 14.49 -18.95 4.06
N ALA A 161 13.88 -19.83 3.27
CA ALA A 161 14.57 -20.85 2.50
C ALA A 161 15.02 -20.36 1.10
N ARG A 162 14.76 -19.11 0.72
CA ARG A 162 15.06 -18.61 -0.63
C ARG A 162 16.56 -18.60 -0.93
N PRO A 163 17.01 -19.22 -2.04
CA PRO A 163 18.34 -18.98 -2.58
C PRO A 163 18.49 -17.50 -2.94
N GLY A 164 19.61 -16.91 -2.53
CA GLY A 164 19.91 -15.50 -2.82
C GLY A 164 19.13 -14.50 -1.96
N LEU A 165 18.49 -14.94 -0.86
CA LEU A 165 17.98 -14.03 0.16
C LEU A 165 19.13 -13.17 0.72
N ILE A 166 18.94 -11.86 0.71
CA ILE A 166 19.88 -10.91 1.28
C ILE A 166 19.36 -10.49 2.65
N VAL A 167 20.20 -10.70 3.66
CA VAL A 167 19.91 -10.33 5.04
C VAL A 167 20.83 -9.18 5.42
N VAL A 168 20.26 -8.04 5.79
CA VAL A 168 21.00 -6.82 6.18
C VAL A 168 20.56 -6.37 7.56
N ALA A 169 21.37 -5.57 8.25
CA ALA A 169 20.89 -4.92 9.48
C ALA A 169 19.71 -3.98 9.17
N GLU A 170 18.78 -3.83 10.11
CA GLU A 170 17.58 -3.00 9.96
C GLU A 170 17.89 -1.56 9.50
N ASP A 171 18.93 -0.94 10.06
CA ASP A 171 19.40 0.41 9.69
C ASP A 171 19.99 0.52 8.26
N ARG A 172 20.26 -0.63 7.62
CA ARG A 172 20.73 -0.72 6.22
C ARG A 172 19.60 -0.94 5.22
N ILE A 173 18.38 -1.26 5.66
CA ILE A 173 17.23 -1.49 4.77
C ILE A 173 16.97 -0.24 3.91
N GLN A 174 16.89 0.94 4.52
CA GLN A 174 16.66 2.18 3.80
C GLN A 174 17.78 2.50 2.81
N GLN A 175 19.03 2.16 3.14
CA GLN A 175 20.16 2.37 2.24
C GLN A 175 20.04 1.50 0.98
N GLU A 176 19.56 0.27 1.13
CA GLU A 176 19.30 -0.62 0.00
C GLU A 176 18.13 -0.14 -0.86
N VAL A 177 17.06 0.38 -0.24
CA VAL A 177 15.95 1.05 -0.95
C VAL A 177 16.47 2.22 -1.79
N THR A 178 17.24 3.14 -1.18
CA THR A 178 17.84 4.28 -1.88
C THR A 178 18.77 3.84 -3.00
N ARG A 179 19.62 2.83 -2.77
CA ARG A 179 20.51 2.28 -3.81
C ARG A 179 19.72 1.77 -5.02
N ARG A 180 18.62 1.02 -4.78
CA ARG A 180 17.77 0.51 -5.87
C ARG A 180 17.04 1.63 -6.60
N ALA A 181 16.50 2.61 -5.86
CA ALA A 181 15.83 3.78 -6.42
C ALA A 181 16.77 4.60 -7.33
N LEU A 182 17.99 4.87 -6.89
CA LEU A 182 19.00 5.58 -7.68
C LEU A 182 19.47 4.81 -8.93
N SER A 183 19.17 3.50 -9.02
CA SER A 183 19.52 2.68 -10.17
C SER A 183 18.49 2.72 -11.31
N ILE A 184 17.39 3.45 -11.13
CA ILE A 184 16.31 3.64 -12.12
C ILE A 184 16.67 4.84 -13.00
N SER A 185 16.77 4.63 -14.31
CA SER A 185 17.21 5.66 -15.27
C SER A 185 16.24 6.81 -15.46
N ASP A 186 14.93 6.59 -15.29
CA ASP A 186 13.86 7.57 -15.51
C ASP A 186 13.25 8.09 -14.20
N ARG A 187 13.93 7.93 -13.05
CA ARG A 187 13.40 8.31 -11.72
C ARG A 187 12.97 9.78 -11.65
N GLU A 188 13.78 10.71 -12.17
CA GLU A 188 13.43 12.14 -12.16
C GLU A 188 12.15 12.42 -12.96
N ALA A 189 11.97 11.76 -14.10
CA ALA A 189 10.76 11.90 -14.92
C ALA A 189 9.52 11.34 -14.18
N ARG A 190 9.66 10.19 -13.50
CA ARG A 190 8.57 9.61 -12.68
C ARG A 190 8.19 10.50 -11.52
N LEU A 191 9.17 11.07 -10.81
CA LEU A 191 8.92 12.03 -9.73
C LEU A 191 8.20 13.27 -10.25
N ALA A 192 8.64 13.83 -11.39
CA ALA A 192 7.98 14.96 -12.01
C ALA A 192 6.53 14.63 -12.44
N GLN A 193 6.30 13.44 -13.01
CA GLN A 193 4.97 12.98 -13.40
C GLN A 193 4.07 12.77 -12.18
N ALA A 194 4.56 12.10 -11.13
CA ALA A 194 3.82 11.90 -9.89
C ALA A 194 3.45 13.25 -9.27
N ARG A 195 4.40 14.20 -9.24
CA ARG A 195 4.17 15.57 -8.76
C ARG A 195 3.14 16.32 -9.59
N ALA A 196 3.16 16.16 -10.91
CA ALA A 196 2.18 16.75 -11.81
C ALA A 196 0.79 16.12 -11.65
N ALA A 197 0.71 14.83 -11.33
CA ALA A 197 -0.53 14.09 -11.11
C ALA A 197 -1.10 14.25 -9.69
N GLU A 198 -0.36 14.85 -8.74
CA GLU A 198 -0.84 15.08 -7.38
C GLU A 198 -2.21 15.81 -7.38
N PRO A 199 -3.14 15.42 -6.50
CA PRO A 199 -4.40 16.12 -6.32
C PRO A 199 -4.20 17.60 -6.00
N ARG A 200 -5.19 18.44 -6.39
CA ARG A 200 -5.13 19.89 -6.17
C ARG A 200 -4.82 20.27 -4.71
N TYR A 201 -5.47 19.62 -3.75
CA TYR A 201 -5.24 19.91 -2.33
C TYR A 201 -3.78 19.66 -1.90
N MET A 202 -3.13 18.62 -2.42
CA MET A 202 -1.71 18.34 -2.13
C MET A 202 -0.81 19.45 -2.65
N LYS A 203 -1.04 19.89 -3.89
CA LYS A 203 -0.28 20.98 -4.52
C LYS A 203 -0.41 22.28 -3.72
N LEU A 204 -1.63 22.59 -3.27
CA LEU A 204 -1.91 23.78 -2.46
C LEU A 204 -1.28 23.70 -1.06
N ILE A 205 -1.39 22.56 -0.36
CA ILE A 205 -0.76 22.36 0.96
C ILE A 205 0.75 22.60 0.86
N ARG A 206 1.41 22.03 -0.15
CA ARG A 206 2.86 22.19 -0.32
C ARG A 206 3.24 23.64 -0.62
N ALA A 207 2.52 24.31 -1.53
CA ALA A 207 2.77 25.71 -1.82
C ALA A 207 2.55 26.61 -0.58
N LEU A 208 1.58 26.29 0.29
CA LEU A 208 1.37 26.99 1.56
C LEU A 208 2.48 26.71 2.56
N CYS A 209 2.96 25.47 2.66
CA CYS A 209 4.10 25.12 3.49
C CYS A 209 5.37 25.86 3.01
N ASP A 210 5.62 25.89 1.71
CA ASP A 210 6.74 26.62 1.12
C ASP A 210 6.64 28.13 1.42
N ALA A 211 5.44 28.71 1.30
CA ALA A 211 5.19 30.12 1.65
C ALA A 211 5.37 30.42 3.15
N ALA A 212 5.09 29.44 4.01
CA ALA A 212 5.29 29.53 5.46
C ALA A 212 6.74 29.18 5.91
N GLY A 213 7.57 28.66 5.00
CA GLY A 213 8.89 28.13 5.36
C GLY A 213 8.83 26.83 6.19
N HIS A 214 7.74 26.07 6.07
CA HIS A 214 7.53 24.81 6.78
C HIS A 214 7.85 23.61 5.90
N THR A 215 8.31 22.52 6.50
CA THR A 215 8.49 21.23 5.83
C THR A 215 7.26 20.36 6.04
N LEU A 216 6.55 19.99 4.95
CA LEU A 216 5.42 19.06 5.03
C LEU A 216 5.91 17.65 5.39
N GLU A 217 5.39 17.08 6.48
CA GLU A 217 5.65 15.68 6.86
C GLU A 217 4.60 14.74 6.26
N ARG A 218 3.31 15.02 6.49
CA ARG A 218 2.20 14.19 5.97
C ARG A 218 0.86 14.90 6.00
N VAL A 219 -0.05 14.51 5.12
CA VAL A 219 -1.48 14.85 5.18
C VAL A 219 -2.22 13.73 5.92
N THR A 220 -3.11 14.09 6.84
CA THR A 220 -3.73 13.13 7.77
C THR A 220 -5.19 12.85 7.47
N ALA A 221 -5.99 13.86 7.16
CA ALA A 221 -7.44 13.69 6.97
C ALA A 221 -8.06 14.83 6.15
N GLY A 222 -9.18 14.51 5.48
CA GLY A 222 -10.13 15.49 5.00
C GLY A 222 -11.32 15.56 5.94
N ASP A 223 -11.65 16.75 6.44
CA ASP A 223 -12.78 17.03 7.32
C ASP A 223 -13.85 17.83 6.57
N THR A 224 -14.98 17.18 6.28
CA THR A 224 -16.13 17.80 5.59
C THR A 224 -17.04 18.59 6.54
N MET A 225 -16.76 18.58 7.84
CA MET A 225 -17.58 19.18 8.88
C MET A 225 -17.03 20.51 9.39
N ASN A 226 -15.88 20.98 8.88
CA ASN A 226 -15.31 22.26 9.27
C ASN A 226 -16.20 23.43 8.82
N GLU A 227 -16.28 24.49 9.63
CA GLU A 227 -17.10 25.68 9.34
C GLU A 227 -16.22 26.92 9.14
N TYR A 228 -16.53 27.72 8.12
CA TYR A 228 -15.88 29.01 7.85
C TYR A 228 -16.91 29.99 7.29
N GLY A 229 -16.98 31.21 7.83
CA GLY A 229 -17.95 32.21 7.38
C GLY A 229 -19.42 31.79 7.56
N GLY A 230 -19.71 30.79 8.40
CA GLY A 230 -21.06 30.23 8.58
C GLY A 230 -21.43 29.12 7.60
N GLU A 231 -20.52 28.74 6.68
CA GLU A 231 -20.73 27.64 5.74
C GLU A 231 -19.82 26.44 6.07
N ARG A 232 -20.28 25.24 5.71
CA ARG A 232 -19.45 24.03 5.81
C ARG A 232 -18.47 23.98 4.65
N ILE A 233 -17.20 23.83 4.99
CA ILE A 233 -16.08 23.79 4.05
C ILE A 233 -15.23 22.57 4.31
N LEU A 234 -14.71 21.94 3.24
CA LEU A 234 -13.75 20.87 3.36
C LEU A 234 -12.41 21.43 3.86
N ALA A 235 -11.94 20.96 5.01
CA ALA A 235 -10.62 21.23 5.52
C ALA A 235 -9.70 20.01 5.36
N TRP A 236 -8.48 20.23 4.89
CA TRP A 236 -7.44 19.19 4.85
C TRP A 236 -6.47 19.38 6.00
N HIS A 237 -6.36 18.39 6.88
CA HIS A 237 -5.44 18.38 8.01
C HIS A 237 -4.11 17.75 7.63
N PHE A 238 -3.01 18.34 8.10
CA PHE A 238 -1.65 17.88 7.82
C PHE A 238 -0.69 18.24 8.96
N ILE A 239 0.46 17.57 8.97
CA ILE A 239 1.54 17.78 9.93
C ILE A 239 2.77 18.29 9.17
N THR A 240 3.42 19.28 9.77
CA THR A 240 4.70 19.84 9.36
C THR A 240 5.71 19.71 10.49
N ASP A 241 6.96 20.05 10.24
CA ASP A 241 7.99 20.30 11.25
C ASP A 241 7.57 21.31 12.36
N ASN A 242 6.55 22.12 12.11
CA ASN A 242 5.96 23.07 13.05
C ASN A 242 4.64 22.56 13.69
N GLY A 243 4.36 21.25 13.59
CA GLY A 243 3.19 20.61 14.16
C GLY A 243 1.96 20.58 13.24
N HIS A 244 0.78 20.46 13.86
CA HIS A 244 -0.49 20.26 13.16
C HIS A 244 -1.04 21.55 12.54
N HIS A 245 -1.52 21.43 11.31
CA HIS A 245 -2.12 22.50 10.52
C HIS A 245 -3.35 21.99 9.78
N PHE A 246 -4.15 22.92 9.27
CA PHE A 246 -5.21 22.61 8.31
C PHE A 246 -5.30 23.67 7.21
N MET A 247 -5.73 23.26 6.03
CA MET A 247 -5.94 24.12 4.88
C MET A 247 -7.39 24.04 4.42
N MET A 248 -7.93 25.16 3.98
CA MET A 248 -9.24 25.25 3.33
C MET A 248 -9.18 26.18 2.13
N GLU A 249 -10.07 25.96 1.17
CA GLU A 249 -10.23 26.81 -0.02
C GLU A 249 -11.54 27.60 0.06
N ALA A 250 -11.47 28.92 0.18
CA ALA A 250 -12.62 29.83 0.19
C ALA A 250 -12.30 31.12 -0.55
N ASP A 251 -13.30 31.73 -1.20
CA ASP A 251 -13.18 33.04 -1.85
C ASP A 251 -12.01 33.17 -2.85
N GLY A 252 -11.74 32.10 -3.60
CA GLY A 252 -10.62 32.07 -4.56
C GLY A 252 -9.23 32.06 -3.89
N LYS A 253 -9.16 31.69 -2.60
CA LYS A 253 -7.92 31.56 -1.85
C LYS A 253 -7.79 30.18 -1.21
N ALA A 254 -6.57 29.71 -1.09
CA ALA A 254 -6.21 28.61 -0.20
C ALA A 254 -5.52 29.21 1.02
N MET A 255 -5.97 28.84 2.21
CA MET A 255 -5.49 29.41 3.47
C MET A 255 -5.04 28.28 4.39
N MET A 256 -3.86 28.44 4.99
CA MET A 256 -3.29 27.53 5.98
C MET A 256 -3.46 28.12 7.38
N PHE A 257 -3.88 27.29 8.33
CA PHE A 257 -4.10 27.67 9.72
C PHE A 257 -3.35 26.77 10.68
N SER A 258 -2.95 27.32 11.82
CA SER A 258 -2.47 26.53 12.95
C SER A 258 -3.58 25.63 13.45
N GLY A 259 -3.30 24.33 13.59
CA GLY A 259 -4.22 23.39 14.21
C GLY A 259 -4.54 23.72 15.67
N LYS A 260 -3.57 24.35 16.35
CA LYS A 260 -3.65 24.72 17.78
C LYS A 260 -4.27 26.10 18.01
N SER A 261 -3.72 27.17 17.42
CA SER A 261 -4.21 28.54 17.67
C SER A 261 -5.38 28.93 16.77
N LYS A 262 -5.61 28.20 15.68
CA LYS A 262 -6.57 28.55 14.62
C LYS A 262 -6.25 29.86 13.88
N GLU A 263 -5.08 30.43 14.10
CA GLU A 263 -4.61 31.61 13.37
C GLU A 263 -4.16 31.23 11.96
N GLN A 264 -4.41 32.12 11.01
CA GLN A 264 -3.94 31.99 9.63
C GLN A 264 -2.41 32.17 9.60
N ILE A 265 -1.73 31.23 8.97
CA ILE A 265 -0.26 31.19 8.84
C ILE A 265 0.18 31.64 7.45
N ALA A 266 -0.53 31.20 6.40
CA ALA A 266 -0.21 31.55 5.02
C ALA A 266 -1.49 31.57 4.17
N GLU A 267 -1.45 32.31 3.06
CA GLU A 267 -2.48 32.29 2.03
C GLU A 267 -1.89 32.31 0.63
N LEU A 268 -2.64 31.75 -0.32
CA LEU A 268 -2.36 31.79 -1.74
C LEU A 268 -3.64 32.16 -2.49
N VAL A 269 -3.52 32.98 -3.54
CA VAL A 269 -4.59 33.18 -4.51
C VAL A 269 -4.64 31.95 -5.41
N VAL A 270 -5.84 31.39 -5.59
CA VAL A 270 -6.06 30.22 -6.43
C VAL A 270 -6.85 30.64 -7.67
N VAL A 271 -6.24 30.43 -8.83
CA VAL A 271 -6.84 30.68 -10.15
C VAL A 271 -7.52 29.40 -10.67
#